data_AF-A0A2V8F5N4-F1
#
_entry.id   AF-A0A2V8F5N4-F1
#
_cell.length_a   1.000
_cell.length_b   1.000
_cell.length_c   1.000
_cell.angle_alpha   90.00
_cell.angle_beta   90.00
_cell.angle_gamma   90.00
#
_symmetry.space_group_name_H-M   'P 1'
#
loop_
_entity.id
_entity.type
_entity.pdbx_description
1 polymer ?
#
loop_
_entity_poly.entity_id
_entity_poly.type
_entity_poly.pdbx_seq_one_letter_code
_entity_poly.pdbx_strand_id
1 'polypeptide(L)'
;MNTRQGLVGLSLGGILLAVPVLAQQVTKSEVPGITNFARLETTVACAGATKPEAIPGIKKMGFASIINLREATEQGADVEAEAAAAKTASINYVHIPFNVGSPAPDLVERFIAAVTAPANQPAYIHCAGGGRAATLWTIKRIQVDHWDQARAFEEGTALGMTNRTRPFIDNYLQTHKH
;
A
#
# COMPACT_ATOMS: atom_id res chain seq x y z
N MET A 1 37.43 5.57 -64.66
CA MET A 1 37.16 4.14 -64.36
C MET A 1 37.46 3.92 -62.89
N ASN A 2 36.43 4.09 -62.06
CA ASN A 2 35.75 3.03 -61.29
C ASN A 2 36.56 2.54 -60.07
N THR A 3 36.35 3.13 -58.89
CA THR A 3 35.45 2.68 -57.79
C THR A 3 36.13 1.71 -56.83
N ARG A 4 36.32 2.14 -55.57
CA ARG A 4 35.68 1.52 -54.39
C ARG A 4 36.12 2.23 -53.10
N GLN A 5 35.17 2.94 -52.51
CA GLN A 5 35.20 3.42 -51.13
C GLN A 5 35.01 2.22 -50.18
N GLY A 6 35.84 2.12 -49.15
CA GLY A 6 35.66 1.21 -48.03
C GLY A 6 35.48 2.02 -46.75
N LEU A 7 34.23 2.20 -46.33
CA LEU A 7 33.81 2.86 -45.10
C LEU A 7 34.02 1.88 -43.93
N VAL A 8 34.98 2.14 -43.04
CA VAL A 8 35.12 1.39 -41.77
C VAL A 8 34.19 2.05 -40.75
N GLY A 9 33.07 1.37 -40.47
CA GLY A 9 32.10 1.81 -39.47
C GLY A 9 32.66 1.70 -38.05
N LEU A 10 32.70 2.82 -37.35
CA LEU A 10 32.95 2.89 -35.91
C LEU A 10 31.68 2.42 -35.19
N SER A 11 31.66 1.20 -34.69
CA SER A 11 30.61 0.70 -33.80
C SER A 11 30.76 1.33 -32.42
N LEU A 12 29.99 2.38 -32.12
CA LEU A 12 29.77 2.84 -30.75
C LEU A 12 28.99 1.74 -29.99
N GLY A 13 29.69 0.93 -29.22
CA GLY A 13 29.10 0.08 -28.20
C GLY A 13 28.50 0.94 -27.10
N GLY A 14 27.17 1.06 -27.08
CA GLY A 14 26.44 1.71 -25.99
C GLY A 14 26.54 0.88 -24.73
N ILE A 15 27.24 1.38 -23.71
CA ILE A 15 27.21 0.83 -22.35
C ILE A 15 25.84 1.14 -21.77
N LEU A 16 24.97 0.14 -21.68
CA LEU A 16 23.77 0.20 -20.84
C LEU A 16 24.23 0.21 -19.38
N LEU A 17 24.28 1.40 -18.77
CA LEU A 17 24.38 1.53 -17.33
C LEU A 17 23.04 1.05 -16.74
N ALA A 18 23.04 -0.15 -16.16
CA ALA A 18 21.93 -0.61 -15.34
C ALA A 18 21.82 0.33 -14.13
N VAL A 19 20.84 1.23 -14.15
CA VAL A 19 20.53 2.07 -13.00
C VAL A 19 20.01 1.14 -11.90
N PRO A 20 20.66 1.03 -10.73
CA PRO A 20 20.10 0.22 -9.67
C PRO A 20 18.76 0.84 -9.27
N VAL A 21 17.68 0.08 -9.43
CA VAL A 21 16.39 0.43 -8.85
C VAL A 21 16.63 0.46 -7.33
N LEU A 22 16.73 1.67 -6.76
CA LEU A 22 16.74 1.85 -5.32
C LEU A 22 15.50 1.14 -4.76
N ALA A 23 15.71 0.18 -3.88
CA ALA A 23 14.61 -0.45 -3.16
C ALA A 23 13.82 0.65 -2.43
N GLN A 24 12.52 0.75 -2.72
CA GLN A 24 11.66 1.77 -2.13
C GLN A 24 11.73 1.68 -0.60
N GLN A 25 12.03 2.79 0.08
CA GLN A 25 12.36 2.75 1.50
C GLN A 25 11.10 2.87 2.38
N VAL A 26 10.85 1.84 3.18
CA VAL A 26 9.87 1.91 4.28
C VAL A 26 10.54 2.56 5.50
N THR A 27 9.90 3.59 6.02
CA THR A 27 10.30 4.28 7.27
C THR A 27 9.24 4.06 8.34
N LYS A 28 9.68 3.90 9.59
CA LYS A 28 8.80 3.82 10.76
C LYS A 28 9.08 4.99 11.67
N SER A 29 8.03 5.60 12.20
CA SER A 29 8.15 6.73 13.12
C SER A 29 6.98 6.77 14.08
N GLU A 30 7.20 7.34 15.26
CA GLU A 30 6.11 7.58 16.20
C GLU A 30 5.32 8.82 15.76
N VAL A 31 4.01 8.65 15.61
CA VAL A 31 3.09 9.75 15.33
C VAL A 31 2.02 9.75 16.42
N PRO A 32 1.83 10.84 17.18
CA PRO A 32 0.84 10.90 18.23
C PRO A 32 -0.55 10.49 17.75
N GLY A 33 -1.19 9.56 18.47
CA GLY A 33 -2.51 9.05 18.12
C GLY A 33 -2.53 7.99 17.00
N ILE A 34 -1.37 7.56 16.49
CA ILE A 34 -1.25 6.51 15.48
C ILE A 34 -0.35 5.38 16.00
N THR A 35 -0.89 4.16 16.02
CA THR A 35 -0.12 2.97 16.38
C THR A 35 0.63 2.43 15.15
N ASN A 36 1.89 1.99 15.32
CA ASN A 36 2.67 1.28 14.30
C ASN A 36 2.70 1.98 12.92
N PHE A 37 2.92 3.28 12.88
CA PHE A 37 2.98 4.02 11.61
C PHE A 37 4.23 3.60 10.79
N ALA A 38 3.98 3.00 9.63
CA ALA A 38 5.00 2.66 8.64
C ALA A 38 4.63 3.26 7.28
N ARG A 39 5.57 4.02 6.69
CA ARG A 39 5.36 4.76 5.46
C ARG A 39 6.33 4.29 4.38
N LEU A 40 5.79 3.98 3.21
CA LEU A 40 6.55 3.76 1.99
C LEU A 40 6.63 5.06 1.20
N GLU A 41 7.74 5.79 1.41
CA GLU A 41 8.02 7.06 0.73
C GLU A 41 6.78 7.97 0.65
N THR A 42 6.45 8.48 -0.53
CA THR A 42 5.25 9.30 -0.76
C THR A 42 4.08 8.48 -1.31
N THR A 43 4.15 7.14 -1.31
CA THR A 43 3.16 6.28 -1.98
C THR A 43 2.02 5.86 -1.04
N VAL A 44 2.35 5.28 0.11
CA VAL A 44 1.37 4.69 1.04
C VAL A 44 1.89 4.71 2.47
N ALA A 45 0.98 4.69 3.44
CA ALA A 45 1.30 4.27 4.80
C ALA A 45 0.38 3.14 5.27
N CYS A 46 0.94 2.22 6.06
CA CYS A 46 0.22 1.18 6.79
C CYS A 46 0.34 1.49 8.28
N ALA A 47 -0.79 1.44 8.99
CA ALA A 47 -0.83 1.78 10.41
C ALA A 47 -1.86 0.95 11.20
N GLY A 48 -1.72 0.97 12.52
CA GLY A 48 -2.67 0.42 13.48
C GLY A 48 -3.72 1.44 13.91
N ALA A 49 -4.22 1.24 15.14
CA ALA A 49 -5.25 2.08 15.72
C ALA A 49 -4.91 3.56 15.55
N THR A 50 -5.85 4.29 14.98
CA THR A 50 -5.72 5.71 14.62
C THR A 50 -6.82 6.44 15.37
N LYS A 51 -6.45 7.43 16.16
CA LYS A 51 -7.44 8.23 16.87
C LYS A 51 -8.01 9.32 15.94
N PRO A 52 -9.28 9.72 16.09
CA PRO A 52 -9.87 10.80 15.29
C PRO A 52 -9.05 12.10 15.31
N GLU A 53 -8.40 12.43 16.43
CA GLU A 53 -7.60 13.66 16.57
C GLU A 53 -6.32 13.65 15.72
N ALA A 54 -5.84 12.48 15.27
CA ALA A 54 -4.67 12.36 14.42
C ALA A 54 -4.98 12.64 12.94
N ILE A 55 -6.25 12.59 12.52
CA ILE A 55 -6.67 12.68 11.11
C ILE A 55 -6.28 14.00 10.43
N PRO A 56 -6.41 15.18 11.06
CA PRO A 56 -5.87 16.42 10.49
C PRO A 56 -4.35 16.35 10.25
N GLY A 57 -3.61 15.64 11.12
CA GLY A 57 -2.19 15.37 10.95
C GLY A 57 -1.90 14.48 9.73
N ILE A 58 -2.74 13.45 9.50
CA ILE A 58 -2.64 12.58 8.31
C ILE A 58 -2.77 13.39 7.01
N LYS A 59 -3.72 14.34 6.95
CA LYS A 59 -3.84 15.25 5.80
C LYS A 59 -2.58 16.10 5.62
N LYS A 60 -2.04 16.67 6.71
CA LYS A 60 -0.81 17.50 6.68
C LYS A 60 0.42 16.71 6.24
N MET A 61 0.46 15.39 6.45
CA MET A 61 1.52 14.50 5.95
C MET A 61 1.46 14.24 4.44
N GLY A 62 0.44 14.74 3.75
CA GLY A 62 0.27 14.68 2.31
C GLY A 62 -0.59 13.51 1.80
N PHE A 63 -1.26 12.77 2.69
CA PHE A 63 -2.18 11.71 2.27
C PHE A 63 -3.49 12.29 1.72
N ALA A 64 -3.96 11.72 0.63
CA ALA A 64 -5.21 12.09 -0.03
C ALA A 64 -6.41 11.36 0.57
N SER A 65 -6.21 10.14 1.07
CA SER A 65 -7.26 9.34 1.69
C SER A 65 -6.82 8.57 2.94
N ILE A 66 -7.81 8.19 3.74
CA ILE A 66 -7.75 7.18 4.80
C ILE A 66 -8.60 5.99 4.37
N ILE A 67 -8.03 4.79 4.40
CA ILE A 67 -8.73 3.52 4.21
C ILE A 67 -8.76 2.80 5.56
N ASN A 68 -9.92 2.78 6.20
CA ASN A 68 -10.12 2.11 7.49
C ASN A 68 -10.58 0.67 7.28
N LEU A 69 -9.78 -0.29 7.75
CA LEU A 69 -10.05 -1.72 7.64
C LEU A 69 -10.67 -2.35 8.89
N ARG A 70 -10.97 -1.56 9.92
CA ARG A 70 -11.55 -2.06 11.16
C ARG A 70 -13.04 -2.30 11.01
N GLU A 71 -13.54 -3.35 11.63
CA GLU A 71 -14.98 -3.46 11.88
C GLU A 71 -15.37 -2.48 13.00
N ALA A 72 -16.54 -1.86 12.89
CA ALA A 72 -17.05 -0.93 13.92
C ALA A 72 -17.23 -1.61 15.30
N THR A 73 -17.39 -2.93 15.31
CA THR A 73 -17.52 -3.76 16.50
C THR A 73 -16.18 -4.09 17.17
N GLU A 74 -15.04 -3.77 16.55
CA GLU A 74 -13.75 -4.01 17.18
C GLU A 74 -13.52 -3.10 18.38
N GLN A 75 -12.94 -3.65 19.45
CA GLN A 75 -12.63 -2.88 20.65
C GLN A 75 -11.80 -1.62 20.34
N GLY A 76 -12.31 -0.46 20.72
CA GLY A 76 -11.65 0.83 20.51
C GLY A 76 -11.64 1.30 19.05
N ALA A 77 -12.49 0.74 18.17
CA ALA A 77 -12.79 1.36 16.89
C ALA A 77 -13.77 2.52 17.11
N ASP A 78 -13.55 3.63 16.41
CA ASP A 78 -14.45 4.79 16.42
C ASP A 78 -14.64 5.27 14.98
N VAL A 79 -15.26 4.42 14.17
CA VAL A 79 -15.37 4.59 12.72
C VAL A 79 -16.13 5.88 12.39
N GLU A 80 -17.18 6.18 13.15
CA GLU A 80 -18.02 7.37 12.99
C GLU A 80 -17.24 8.65 13.32
N ALA A 81 -16.50 8.70 14.43
CA ALA A 81 -15.71 9.88 14.77
C ALA A 81 -14.54 10.06 13.80
N GLU A 82 -13.89 8.98 13.36
CA GLU A 82 -12.85 9.02 12.34
C GLU A 82 -13.41 9.61 11.02
N ALA A 83 -14.57 9.14 10.56
CA ALA A 83 -15.23 9.67 9.36
C ALA A 83 -15.60 11.15 9.50
N ALA A 84 -16.11 11.57 10.66
CA ALA A 84 -16.45 12.96 10.93
C ALA A 84 -15.21 13.88 10.94
N ALA A 85 -14.12 13.43 11.55
CA ALA A 85 -12.85 14.13 11.56
C ALA A 85 -12.23 14.21 10.15
N ALA A 86 -12.33 13.14 9.36
CA ALA A 86 -11.87 13.13 7.97
C ALA A 86 -12.65 14.12 7.10
N LYS A 87 -13.98 14.15 7.23
CA LYS A 87 -14.83 15.14 6.57
C LYS A 87 -14.42 16.57 6.93
N THR A 88 -14.18 16.84 8.21
CA THR A 88 -13.73 18.15 8.70
C THR A 88 -12.36 18.53 8.14
N ALA A 89 -11.44 17.57 8.05
CA ALA A 89 -10.10 17.76 7.51
C ALA A 89 -10.03 17.78 5.97
N SER A 90 -11.14 17.57 5.27
CA SER A 90 -11.19 17.44 3.80
C SER A 90 -10.18 16.40 3.27
N ILE A 91 -10.16 15.24 3.91
CA ILE A 91 -9.44 14.04 3.46
C ILE A 91 -10.46 12.96 3.12
N ASN A 92 -10.24 12.24 2.02
CA ASN A 92 -11.16 11.17 1.63
C ASN A 92 -11.11 10.07 2.68
N TYR A 93 -12.27 9.51 3.03
CA TYR A 93 -12.37 8.43 4.00
C TYR A 93 -13.15 7.27 3.39
N VAL A 94 -12.52 6.11 3.35
CA VAL A 94 -13.09 4.88 2.78
C VAL A 94 -13.09 3.81 3.85
N HIS A 95 -14.27 3.31 4.21
CA HIS A 95 -14.41 2.24 5.19
C HIS A 95 -14.60 0.90 4.49
N ILE A 96 -13.65 -0.01 4.67
CA ILE A 96 -13.65 -1.35 4.06
C ILE A 96 -13.32 -2.38 5.16
N PRO A 97 -14.31 -2.79 5.96
CA PRO A 97 -14.08 -3.70 7.07
C PRO A 97 -13.41 -5.00 6.61
N PHE A 98 -12.32 -5.39 7.28
CA PHE A 98 -11.61 -6.63 7.02
C PHE A 98 -11.55 -7.52 8.26
N ASN A 99 -12.44 -8.50 8.31
CA ASN A 99 -12.37 -9.62 9.24
C ASN A 99 -11.53 -10.76 8.64
N VAL A 100 -10.41 -11.13 9.27
CA VAL A 100 -9.51 -12.19 8.75
C VAL A 100 -10.15 -13.58 8.83
N GLY A 101 -11.03 -13.81 9.81
CA GLY A 101 -11.71 -15.09 9.99
C GLY A 101 -12.90 -15.30 9.05
N SER A 102 -13.48 -14.21 8.55
CA SER A 102 -14.63 -14.22 7.64
C SER A 102 -14.58 -13.01 6.69
N PRO A 103 -13.61 -12.97 5.77
CA PRO A 103 -13.47 -11.84 4.85
C PRO A 103 -14.69 -11.75 3.93
N ALA A 104 -15.10 -10.52 3.60
CA ALA A 104 -16.10 -10.29 2.58
C ALA A 104 -15.58 -10.82 1.22
N PRO A 105 -16.43 -11.42 0.37
CA PRO A 105 -16.00 -12.01 -0.89
C PRO A 105 -15.43 -10.99 -1.88
N ASP A 106 -15.83 -9.72 -1.76
CA ASP A 106 -15.39 -8.61 -2.61
C ASP A 106 -14.36 -7.69 -1.95
N LEU A 107 -13.79 -8.12 -0.81
CA LEU A 107 -12.91 -7.30 0.03
C LEU A 107 -11.70 -6.77 -0.75
N VAL A 108 -11.03 -7.65 -1.51
CA VAL A 108 -9.79 -7.31 -2.21
C VAL A 108 -10.08 -6.38 -3.38
N GLU A 109 -11.17 -6.63 -4.10
CA GLU A 109 -11.61 -5.85 -5.25
C GLU A 109 -11.97 -4.42 -4.81
N ARG A 110 -12.74 -4.29 -3.73
CA ARG A 110 -13.07 -3.00 -3.12
C ARG A 110 -11.83 -2.26 -2.65
N PHE A 111 -10.89 -2.97 -2.02
CA PHE A 111 -9.63 -2.38 -1.58
C PHE A 111 -8.78 -1.90 -2.76
N ILE A 112 -8.60 -2.72 -3.80
CA ILE A 112 -7.83 -2.36 -4.99
C ILE A 112 -8.46 -1.14 -5.66
N ALA A 113 -9.78 -1.14 -5.86
CA ALA A 113 -10.50 -0.01 -6.43
C ALA A 113 -10.28 1.28 -5.61
N ALA A 114 -10.36 1.19 -4.28
CA ALA A 114 -10.16 2.34 -3.41
C ALA A 114 -8.71 2.85 -3.42
N VAL A 115 -7.72 1.97 -3.28
CA VAL A 115 -6.30 2.36 -3.14
C VAL A 115 -5.69 2.83 -4.46
N THR A 116 -6.24 2.37 -5.60
CA THR A 116 -5.77 2.75 -6.94
C THR A 116 -6.52 3.95 -7.52
N ALA A 117 -7.65 4.37 -6.95
CA ALA A 117 -8.36 5.57 -7.38
C ALA A 117 -7.44 6.82 -7.29
N PRO A 118 -7.30 7.63 -8.35
CA PRO A 118 -6.42 8.80 -8.33
C PRO A 118 -6.71 9.79 -7.18
N ALA A 119 -7.98 9.94 -6.80
CA ALA A 119 -8.40 10.81 -5.69
C ALA A 119 -7.92 10.32 -4.31
N ASN A 120 -7.47 9.07 -4.20
CA ASN A 120 -7.05 8.44 -2.95
C ASN A 120 -5.53 8.24 -2.84
N GLN A 121 -4.76 8.68 -3.83
CA GLN A 121 -3.30 8.56 -3.79
C GLN A 121 -2.66 9.89 -3.38
N PRO A 122 -1.73 9.91 -2.41
CA PRO A 122 -1.24 8.79 -1.59
C PRO A 122 -2.24 8.32 -0.53
N ALA A 123 -2.29 7.01 -0.27
CA ALA A 123 -3.25 6.41 0.66
C ALA A 123 -2.64 6.15 2.05
N TYR A 124 -3.37 6.51 3.10
CA TYR A 124 -3.13 6.04 4.46
C TYR A 124 -4.08 4.89 4.75
N ILE A 125 -3.56 3.72 5.12
CA ILE A 125 -4.36 2.50 5.31
C ILE A 125 -4.15 2.05 6.74
N HIS A 126 -5.24 1.80 7.49
CA HIS A 126 -5.08 1.35 8.86
C HIS A 126 -6.06 0.26 9.28
N CYS A 127 -5.68 -0.44 10.33
CA CYS A 127 -6.52 -1.39 11.05
C CYS A 127 -6.26 -1.28 12.56
N ALA A 128 -6.45 -2.33 13.35
CA ALA A 128 -6.07 -2.31 14.77
C ALA A 128 -4.55 -2.23 15.01
N GLY A 129 -3.73 -2.95 14.21
CA GLY A 129 -2.29 -3.10 14.48
C GLY A 129 -1.34 -2.91 13.29
N GLY A 130 -1.85 -2.56 12.11
CA GLY A 130 -1.05 -2.42 10.86
C GLY A 130 -1.08 -3.65 9.96
N GLY A 131 -1.14 -4.85 10.52
CA GLY A 131 -0.99 -6.09 9.74
C GLY A 131 -1.98 -6.28 8.58
N ARG A 132 -3.27 -5.97 8.78
CA ARG A 132 -4.29 -6.08 7.71
C ARG A 132 -4.06 -5.07 6.58
N ALA A 133 -3.61 -3.86 6.92
CA ALA A 133 -3.29 -2.82 5.94
C ALA A 133 -2.14 -3.27 5.04
N ALA A 134 -1.04 -3.72 5.64
CA ALA A 134 0.11 -4.24 4.91
C ALA A 134 -0.23 -5.51 4.10
N THR A 135 -1.15 -6.34 4.59
CA THR A 135 -1.62 -7.56 3.89
C THR A 135 -2.34 -7.20 2.59
N LEU A 136 -3.33 -6.31 2.63
CA LEU A 136 -4.06 -5.93 1.42
C LEU A 136 -3.15 -5.16 0.45
N TRP A 137 -2.24 -4.32 0.97
CA TRP A 137 -1.21 -3.67 0.15
C TRP A 137 -0.31 -4.70 -0.57
N THR A 138 0.11 -5.75 0.14
CA THR A 138 0.91 -6.86 -0.44
C THR A 138 0.15 -7.56 -1.57
N ILE A 139 -1.16 -7.82 -1.40
CA ILE A 139 -1.98 -8.39 -2.47
C ILE A 139 -2.02 -7.47 -3.69
N LYS A 140 -2.19 -6.15 -3.49
CA LYS A 140 -2.13 -5.17 -4.59
C LYS A 140 -0.78 -5.21 -5.32
N ARG A 141 0.35 -5.31 -4.61
CA ARG A 141 1.68 -5.44 -5.25
C ARG A 141 1.74 -6.64 -6.17
N ILE A 142 1.16 -7.77 -5.78
CA ILE A 142 1.19 -9.01 -6.57
C ILE A 142 0.19 -8.93 -7.73
N GLN A 143 -1.05 -8.55 -7.46
CA GLN A 143 -2.15 -8.62 -8.44
C GLN A 143 -2.15 -7.48 -9.45
N VAL A 144 -1.78 -6.27 -9.01
CA VAL A 144 -1.88 -5.05 -9.82
C VAL A 144 -0.51 -4.61 -10.32
N ASP A 145 0.50 -4.63 -9.45
CA ASP A 145 1.85 -4.21 -9.84
C ASP A 145 2.67 -5.35 -10.45
N HIS A 146 2.13 -6.59 -10.45
CA HIS A 146 2.76 -7.80 -10.98
C HIS A 146 4.14 -8.09 -10.37
N TRP A 147 4.33 -7.75 -9.08
CA TRP A 147 5.55 -8.08 -8.36
C TRP A 147 5.61 -9.57 -8.05
N ASP A 148 6.84 -10.10 -7.98
CA ASP A 148 7.07 -11.41 -7.42
C ASP A 148 6.66 -11.46 -5.94
N GLN A 149 6.18 -12.62 -5.50
CA GLN A 149 5.65 -12.78 -4.16
C GLN A 149 6.71 -12.51 -3.07
N ALA A 150 7.97 -12.87 -3.30
CA ALA A 150 9.03 -12.69 -2.32
C ALA A 150 9.29 -11.20 -2.04
N ARG A 151 9.44 -10.40 -3.10
CA ARG A 151 9.59 -8.95 -3.03
C ARG A 151 8.38 -8.27 -2.40
N ALA A 152 7.17 -8.67 -2.79
CA ALA A 152 5.94 -8.11 -2.20
C ALA A 152 5.85 -8.40 -0.70
N PHE A 153 6.26 -9.61 -0.27
CA PHE A 153 6.25 -10.00 1.13
C PHE A 153 7.34 -9.29 1.95
N GLU A 154 8.49 -8.97 1.35
CA GLU A 154 9.53 -8.18 1.99
C GLU A 154 9.01 -6.77 2.32
N GLU A 155 8.45 -6.06 1.33
CA GLU A 155 7.85 -4.73 1.54
C GLU A 155 6.67 -4.78 2.52
N GLY A 156 5.79 -5.77 2.36
CA GLY A 156 4.66 -6.01 3.26
C GLY A 156 5.11 -6.21 4.71
N THR A 157 6.15 -7.02 4.93
CA THR A 157 6.71 -7.25 6.28
C THR A 157 7.32 -5.97 6.85
N ALA A 158 8.03 -5.19 6.03
CA ALA A 158 8.55 -3.89 6.45
C ALA A 158 7.42 -2.93 6.86
N LEU A 159 6.28 -2.94 6.14
CA LEU A 159 5.07 -2.17 6.44
C LEU A 159 4.23 -2.72 7.62
N GLY A 160 4.60 -3.85 8.20
CA GLY A 160 3.94 -4.42 9.39
C GLY A 160 3.03 -5.62 9.13
N MET A 161 3.10 -6.25 7.95
CA MET A 161 2.46 -7.53 7.69
C MET A 161 2.96 -8.58 8.69
N THR A 162 2.05 -9.40 9.20
CA THR A 162 2.36 -10.42 10.21
C THR A 162 2.09 -11.82 9.68
N ASN A 163 2.67 -12.84 10.31
CA ASN A 163 2.39 -14.24 9.97
C ASN A 163 0.91 -14.62 10.14
N ARG A 164 0.15 -13.90 10.98
CA ARG A 164 -1.29 -14.15 11.20
C ARG A 164 -2.11 -13.99 9.91
N THR A 165 -1.73 -13.07 9.03
CA THR A 165 -2.50 -12.73 7.83
C THR A 165 -1.93 -13.33 6.55
N ARG A 166 -0.76 -14.00 6.61
CA ARG A 166 -0.17 -14.70 5.46
C ARG A 166 -1.08 -15.77 4.84
N PRO A 167 -1.76 -16.65 5.63
CA PRO A 167 -2.65 -17.65 5.06
C PRO A 167 -3.79 -17.06 4.22
N PHE A 168 -4.23 -15.83 4.53
CA PHE A 168 -5.23 -15.13 3.72
C PHE A 168 -4.70 -14.79 2.33
N ILE A 169 -3.45 -14.31 2.23
CA ILE A 169 -2.81 -14.03 0.93
C ILE A 169 -2.66 -15.33 0.14
N ASP A 170 -2.13 -16.39 0.75
CA ASP A 170 -1.91 -17.66 0.07
C ASP A 170 -3.23 -18.25 -0.46
N ASN A 171 -4.30 -18.21 0.34
CA ASN A 171 -5.63 -18.65 -0.08
C ASN A 171 -6.20 -17.78 -1.21
N TYR A 172 -6.07 -16.45 -1.11
CA TYR A 172 -6.52 -15.54 -2.16
C TYR A 172 -5.81 -15.82 -3.49
N LEU A 173 -4.47 -15.93 -3.47
CA LEU A 173 -3.67 -16.22 -4.66
C LEU A 173 -3.97 -17.60 -5.26
N GLN A 174 -4.31 -18.60 -4.45
CA GLN A 174 -4.71 -19.92 -4.95
C GLN A 174 -6.07 -19.92 -5.65
N THR A 175 -7.03 -19.16 -5.12
CA THR A 175 -8.41 -19.11 -5.61
C THR A 175 -8.60 -18.15 -6.78
N HIS A 176 -7.66 -17.23 -7.00
CA HIS A 176 -7.70 -16.20 -8.05
C HIS A 176 -6.49 -16.29 -9.00
N LYS A 177 -5.99 -17.51 -9.26
CA LYS A 177 -5.01 -17.74 -10.33
C LYS A 177 -5.71 -17.53 -11.68
N HIS A 178 -5.31 -16.49 -12.39
CA HIS A 178 -5.69 -16.24 -13.79
C HIS A 178 -4.50 -16.50 -14.70
#